data_AF-A0A379ACH3-F1
#
_entry.id   AF-A0A379ACH3-F1
#
_cell.length_a   1.000
_cell.length_b   1.000
_cell.length_c   1.000
_cell.angle_alpha   90.00
_cell.angle_beta   90.00
_cell.angle_gamma   90.00
#
_symmetry.space_group_name_H-M   'P 1'
#
loop_
_entity.id
_entity.type
_entity.pdbx_description
1 polymer ?
#
loop_
_entity_poly.entity_id
_entity_poly.type
_entity_poly.pdbx_seq_one_letter_code
_entity_poly.pdbx_strand_id
1 'polypeptide(L)' 'MTLKYVIVQQPATTAQLFLLYHGVGDNPDSMGEIGNWFARTFPDALVVSVGSPGASRQWFRRNRPARSDRPAAG' A
#
# COMPACT_ATOMS: atom_id res chain seq x y z
N MET A 1 13.50 -1.35 11.39
CA MET A 1 12.58 -0.71 10.42
C MET A 1 11.18 -0.87 10.95
N THR A 2 10.48 0.22 11.26
CA THR A 2 9.10 0.15 11.78
C THR A 2 8.15 0.15 10.59
N LEU A 3 7.38 -0.93 10.43
CA LEU A 3 6.27 -0.94 9.47
C LEU A 3 5.25 0.13 9.89
N LYS A 4 4.85 0.97 8.93
CA LYS A 4 3.79 1.96 9.13
C LYS A 4 2.49 1.39 8.58
N TYR A 5 1.40 1.62 9.31
CA TYR A 5 0.05 1.37 8.84
C TYR A 5 -0.84 2.51 9.32
N VAL A 6 -1.96 2.70 8.62
CA VAL A 6 -2.98 3.68 8.97
C VAL A 6 -4.29 2.92 9.14
N ILE A 7 -4.89 3.03 10.31
CA ILE A 7 -6.25 2.54 10.55
C ILE A 7 -7.19 3.65 10.09
N VAL A 8 -7.95 3.38 9.01
CA VAL A 8 -8.92 4.33 8.48
C VAL A 8 -10.27 4.17 9.20
N GLN A 9 -10.64 2.94 9.52
CA GLN A 9 -11.85 2.63 10.30
C GLN A 9 -11.58 1.40 11.17
N GLN A 10 -11.99 1.47 12.44
CA GLN A 10 -11.98 0.33 13.36
C GLN A 10 -13.32 0.29 14.12
N PRO A 11 -14.26 -0.57 13.71
CA PRO A 11 -15.53 -0.72 14.40
C PRO A 11 -15.34 -1.51 15.69
N ALA A 12 -16.29 -1.40 16.63
CA ALA A 12 -16.26 -2.15 17.88
C ALA A 12 -16.40 -3.66 17.67
N THR A 13 -17.13 -4.07 16.62
CA THR A 13 -17.23 -5.46 16.17
C THR A 13 -16.94 -5.48 14.68
N THR A 14 -15.94 -6.27 14.28
CA THR A 14 -15.49 -6.34 12.89
C THR A 14 -16.15 -7.50 12.18
N ALA A 15 -16.92 -7.22 11.12
CA ALA A 15 -17.52 -8.24 10.26
C ALA A 15 -16.62 -8.59 9.05
N GLN A 16 -15.74 -7.68 8.64
CA GLN A 16 -14.90 -7.83 7.46
C GLN A 16 -13.61 -6.98 7.57
N LEU A 17 -12.57 -7.37 6.84
CA LEU A 17 -11.27 -6.69 6.82
C LEU A 17 -10.91 -6.26 5.40
N PHE A 18 -10.62 -4.97 5.23
CA PHE A 18 -9.99 -4.43 4.02
C PHE A 18 -8.54 -4.04 4.31
N LEU A 19 -7.63 -4.59 3.50
CA LEU A 19 -6.22 -4.22 3.50
C LEU A 19 -5.89 -3.47 2.21
N LEU A 20 -5.48 -2.22 2.34
CA LEU A 20 -5.14 -1.35 1.23
C LEU A 20 -3.63 -1.25 1.06
N TYR A 21 -3.14 -1.60 -0.13
CA TYR A 21 -1.73 -1.58 -0.47
C TYR A 21 -1.46 -0.45 -1.46
N HIS A 22 -0.57 0.48 -1.09
CA HIS A 22 -0.20 1.61 -1.94
C HIS A 22 0.69 1.19 -3.12
N GLY A 23 0.77 2.01 -4.17
CA GLY A 23 1.73 1.81 -5.27
C GLY A 23 3.18 2.07 -4.84
N VAL A 24 4.17 1.53 -5.58
CA VAL A 24 5.60 1.74 -5.28
C VAL A 24 5.94 3.24 -5.28
N GLY A 25 6.62 3.71 -4.24
CA GLY A 25 7.00 5.12 -4.06
C GLY A 25 5.99 5.96 -3.26
N ASP A 26 4.78 5.43 -3.03
CA ASP A 26 3.74 6.10 -2.24
C ASP A 26 3.71 5.61 -0.77
N ASN A 27 2.68 5.93 0.01
CA ASN A 27 2.62 5.64 1.44
C ASN A 27 1.18 5.34 1.89
N PRO A 28 1.00 4.71 3.07
CA PRO A 28 -0.33 4.32 3.53
C PRO A 28 -1.27 5.52 3.77
N ASP A 29 -0.76 6.72 4.06
CA ASP A 29 -1.62 7.90 4.26
C ASP A 29 -2.32 8.35 2.96
N SER A 30 -1.64 8.21 1.81
CA SER A 30 -2.21 8.53 0.48
C SER A 30 -3.42 7.65 0.11
N MET A 31 -3.61 6.51 0.80
CA MET A 31 -4.77 5.64 0.61
C MET A 31 -5.99 6.09 1.41
N GLY A 32 -5.92 7.22 2.13
CA GLY A 32 -7.01 7.70 2.98
C GLY A 32 -8.31 7.98 2.23
N GLU A 33 -8.26 8.49 0.99
CA GLU A 33 -9.48 8.80 0.22
C GLU A 33 -10.28 7.54 -0.11
N ILE A 34 -9.62 6.55 -0.72
CA ILE A 34 -10.26 5.26 -1.04
C ILE A 34 -10.62 4.48 0.24
N GLY A 35 -9.80 4.57 1.28
CA GLY A 35 -10.11 4.00 2.60
C GLY A 35 -11.39 4.57 3.21
N ASN A 36 -11.59 5.89 3.13
CA ASN A 36 -12.80 6.55 3.61
C ASN A 36 -14.04 6.19 2.78
N TRP A 37 -13.86 5.83 1.51
CA TRP A 37 -14.96 5.31 0.69
C TRP A 37 -15.41 3.92 1.17
N PHE A 38 -14.45 3.02 1.43
CA PHE A 38 -14.75 1.70 1.99
C PHE A 38 -15.37 1.79 3.38
N ALA A 39 -14.83 2.63 4.25
CA ALA A 39 -15.34 2.89 5.59
C ALA A 39 -16.84 3.27 5.57
N ARG A 40 -17.21 4.20 4.69
CA ARG A 40 -18.61 4.65 4.52
C ARG A 40 -19.52 3.58 3.92
N THR A 41 -19.01 2.77 3.00
CA THR A 41 -19.80 1.74 2.30
C THR A 41 -19.99 0.49 3.17
N PHE A 42 -19.03 0.19 4.05
CA PHE A 42 -19.03 -0.97 4.93
C PHE A 42 -18.73 -0.54 6.38
N PRO A 43 -19.75 -0.08 7.14
CA PRO A 43 -19.54 0.50 8.47
C PRO A 43 -18.92 -0.46 9.50
N ASP A 44 -19.15 -1.77 9.34
CA ASP A 44 -18.63 -2.81 10.24
C ASP A 44 -17.29 -3.40 9.75
N ALA A 45 -16.64 -2.74 8.77
CA ALA A 45 -15.35 -3.16 8.27
C ALA A 45 -14.18 -2.55 9.05
N LEU A 46 -13.18 -3.36 9.37
CA LEU A 46 -11.85 -2.86 9.71
C LEU A 46 -11.14 -2.49 8.40
N VAL A 47 -10.75 -1.23 8.24
CA VAL A 47 -10.08 -0.72 7.03
C VAL A 47 -8.68 -0.24 7.41
N VAL A 48 -7.65 -0.89 6.85
CA VAL A 48 -6.25 -0.59 7.17
C VAL A 48 -5.45 -0.38 5.90
N SER A 49 -4.75 0.75 5.82
CA SER A 49 -3.76 1.02 4.78
C SER A 49 -2.38 0.58 5.27
N VAL A 50 -1.69 -0.25 4.51
CA VAL A 50 -0.42 -0.87 4.88
C VAL A 50 0.74 -0.18 4.17
N GLY A 51 1.78 0.17 4.92
CA GLY A 51 3.03 0.70 4.38
C GLY A 51 4.02 -0.40 4.04
N SER A 52 4.72 -0.24 2.91
CA SER A 52 5.72 -1.21 2.48
C SER A 52 6.95 -1.22 3.40
N PRO A 53 7.62 -2.38 3.57
CA PRO A 53 8.81 -2.49 4.42
C PRO A 53 10.12 -2.02 3.75
N GLY A 54 10.13 -1.82 2.43
CA GLY A 54 11.35 -1.53 1.68
C GLY A 54 11.72 -0.05 1.63
N ALA A 55 13.01 0.22 1.37
CA ALA A 55 13.52 1.56 1.09
C ALA A 55 12.74 2.23 -0.06
N SER A 56 12.56 3.55 0.03
CA SER A 56 11.78 4.32 -0.95
C SER A 56 10.35 3.80 -1.16
N ARG A 57 9.77 3.20 -0.11
CA ARG A 57 8.39 2.70 -0.10
C ARG A 57 8.13 1.65 -1.19
N GLN A 58 9.02 0.64 -1.28
CA GLN A 58 8.90 -0.47 -2.21
C GLN A 58 8.45 -1.77 -1.51
N TRP A 59 7.56 -2.52 -2.16
CA TRP A 59 7.07 -3.81 -1.67
C TRP A 59 8.04 -4.95 -1.92
N PHE A 60 8.77 -4.88 -3.02
CA PHE A 60 9.76 -5.87 -3.41
C PHE A 60 10.99 -5.15 -3.97
N ARG A 61 12.14 -5.82 -3.93
CA ARG A 61 13.34 -5.31 -4.61
C ARG A 61 13.10 -5.40 -6.11
N ARG A 62 13.32 -4.29 -6.83
CA ARG A 62 13.43 -4.35 -8.28
C ARG A 62 14.80 -4.95 -8.63
N ASN A 63 14.83 -6.22 -8.99
CA ASN A 63 15.97 -6.78 -9.73
C ASN A 63 15.92 -6.21 -11.13
N ARG A 64 16.50 -5.02 -11.34
CA ARG A 64 16.82 -4.56 -12.69
C ARG A 64 18.11 -5.28 -13.09
N PRO A 65 18.11 -6.12 -14.14
CA PRO A 65 19.38 -6.53 -14.74
C PRO A 65 20.14 -5.26 -15.12
N ALA A 66 21.47 -5.26 -14.96
CA ALA A 66 22.29 -4.18 -15.47
C ALA A 66 21.92 -3.96 -16.95
N ARG A 67 21.70 -2.71 -17.35
CA ARG A 67 21.53 -2.37 -18.77
C ARG A 67 22.89 -2.61 -19.45
N SER A 68 23.18 -3.83 -19.88
CA SER A 68 24.30 -4.13 -20.78
C SER A 68 23.85 -4.67 -22.14
N ASP A 69 22.57 -5.03 -22.32
CA ASP A 69 22.18 -5.85 -23.49
C ASP A 69 21.27 -5.13 -24.49
N ARG A 70 21.27 -3.79 -24.53
CA ARG A 70 20.64 -3.08 -25.66
C ARG A 70 21.70 -2.93 -26.75
N PRO A 71 21.58 -3.56 -27.94
CA PRO A 71 22.46 -3.25 -29.04
C PRO A 71 22.29 -1.75 -29.36
N ALA A 72 23.41 -1.07 -29.58
CA ALA A 72 23.38 0.30 -30.08
C ALA A 72 22.50 0.31 -31.34
N ALA A 73 21.49 1.18 -31.36
CA ALA A 73 20.80 1.46 -32.62
C ALA A 73 21.85 2.09 -33.54
N GLY A 74 22.20 1.35 -34.61
CA GLY A 74 23.04 1.84 -35.70
C GLY A 74 22.35 2.93 -36.50
#